data_AF-A0A2A5W492-F1
#
_entry.id   AF-A0A2A5W492-F1
#
_cell.length_a   1.000
_cell.length_b   1.000
_cell.length_c   1.000
_cell.angle_alpha   90.00
_cell.angle_beta   90.00
_cell.angle_gamma   90.00
#
_symmetry.space_group_name_H-M   'P 1'
#
loop_
_entity.id
_entity.type
_entity.pdbx_description
1 polymer ?
#
loop_
_entity_poly.entity_id
_entity_poly.type
_entity_poly.pdbx_seq_one_letter_code
_entity_poly.pdbx_strand_id
1 'polypeptide(L)'
;MNRQLHRLITGITIVFGIFVINSHLQAQNTFRGWNGSVSDDWADANNWDGGIVPSGGSDTAAVRRGTPDVPNRTVLYNGSSASLHRVFVGEQNSGHLTVQSGATLNTGGDIRMSNTGTLVNNGTINATGGLQAAGTSSVSIRNGGILNGNLKADNTSKVTIDGTLNGNFNIGSSTAEQRIGATGTVNGDVVVSNNDVLTIAGAVSGGLFNVNGTGRVVIESTADIRSEGEDSWLYNTADITWNVGADGSVGTLRTNRGESTTGAFDGEWRYTGSAIMTVVLDDYDTTNGLTISLGLLSGIQNEATFSNNVKFLLNGQDVSSDFTYLNGIFTGNVVPEPGTYALLAGCLGLVAALTRRARRRSSAQPR
;
A
#
# COMPACT_ATOMS: atom_id res chain seq x y z
N MET A 1 15.54 93.71 49.27
CA MET A 1 15.29 94.14 47.88
C MET A 1 16.07 93.25 46.92
N ASN A 2 15.36 92.53 46.05
CA ASN A 2 15.79 91.90 44.79
C ASN A 2 17.15 91.18 44.67
N ARG A 3 17.09 89.84 44.49
CA ARG A 3 17.69 89.08 43.37
C ARG A 3 16.89 87.78 43.20
N GLN A 4 15.98 87.65 42.24
CA GLN A 4 16.19 87.18 40.86
C GLN A 4 17.05 85.91 40.75
N LEU A 5 16.36 84.83 40.33
CA LEU A 5 16.83 83.72 39.49
C LEU A 5 17.91 82.77 40.04
N HIS A 6 17.53 81.53 40.38
CA HIS A 6 18.16 80.32 39.82
C HIS A 6 17.32 79.05 40.05
N ARG A 7 16.70 78.61 38.95
CA ARG A 7 16.70 77.24 38.43
C ARG A 7 16.21 76.10 39.34
N LEU A 8 14.91 75.85 39.13
CA LEU A 8 14.25 74.55 39.03
C LEU A 8 15.14 73.46 38.39
N ILE A 9 15.74 72.60 39.20
CA ILE A 9 16.25 71.29 38.82
C ILE A 9 15.97 70.37 40.01
N THR A 10 15.15 69.35 39.81
CA THR A 10 15.30 67.95 40.30
C THR A 10 13.93 67.28 40.22
N GLY A 11 13.77 66.39 39.25
CA GLY A 11 12.54 65.60 39.11
C GLY A 11 12.29 65.05 37.72
N ILE A 12 13.33 64.72 36.94
CA ILE A 12 13.17 63.84 35.79
C ILE A 12 13.21 62.42 36.34
N THR A 13 12.02 61.87 36.59
CA THR A 13 11.82 60.43 36.72
C THR A 13 12.13 59.83 35.35
N ILE A 14 13.33 59.29 35.17
CA ILE A 14 13.66 58.42 34.04
C ILE A 14 12.85 57.13 34.26
N VAL A 15 11.69 57.07 33.61
CA VAL A 15 10.99 55.81 33.38
C VAL A 15 11.86 55.02 32.41
N PHE A 16 12.72 54.15 32.96
CA PHE A 16 13.27 53.03 32.21
C PHE A 16 12.09 52.12 31.88
N GLY A 17 11.40 52.44 30.78
CA GLY A 17 10.56 51.49 30.09
C GLY A 17 11.47 50.38 29.62
N ILE A 18 11.53 49.29 30.38
CA ILE A 18 11.96 48.01 29.85
C ILE A 18 10.91 47.68 28.78
N PHE A 19 11.22 48.09 27.55
CA PHE A 19 10.64 47.52 26.36
C PHE A 19 11.17 46.08 26.36
N VAL A 20 10.47 45.19 27.05
CA VAL A 20 10.49 43.78 26.69
C VAL A 20 9.89 43.78 25.30
N ILE A 21 10.75 43.94 24.30
CA ILE A 21 10.48 43.43 22.98
C ILE A 21 10.23 41.95 23.27
N ASN A 22 8.96 41.59 23.38
CA ASN A 22 8.55 40.24 23.04
C ASN A 22 9.01 40.11 21.60
N SER A 23 10.26 39.69 21.42
CA SER A 23 10.71 39.06 20.21
C SER A 23 9.89 37.79 20.18
N HIS A 24 8.66 37.95 19.68
CA HIS A 24 7.94 36.93 19.01
C HIS A 24 8.88 36.56 17.86
N LEU A 25 9.85 35.71 18.19
CA LEU A 25 10.57 34.87 17.26
C LEU A 25 9.47 34.04 16.63
N GLN A 26 8.77 34.66 15.66
CA GLN A 26 8.13 33.90 14.62
C GLN A 26 9.29 33.14 14.02
N ALA A 27 9.40 31.86 14.39
CA ALA A 27 10.23 30.92 13.69
C ALA A 27 9.78 31.02 12.24
N GLN A 28 10.50 31.81 11.44
CA GLN A 28 10.22 31.91 10.03
C GLN A 28 10.40 30.49 9.52
N ASN A 29 9.33 29.91 8.99
CA ASN A 29 9.40 28.66 8.26
C ASN A 29 10.36 28.89 7.09
N THR A 30 11.66 28.58 7.28
CA THR A 30 12.63 28.79 6.21
C THR A 30 12.47 27.66 5.21
N PHE A 31 12.03 28.04 4.02
CA PHE A 31 11.97 27.16 2.87
C PHE A 31 13.36 27.02 2.27
N ARG A 32 13.85 25.80 2.12
CA ARG A 32 15.18 25.51 1.58
C ARG A 32 15.10 24.47 0.48
N GLY A 33 15.58 24.84 -0.71
CA GLY A 33 15.68 23.94 -1.86
C GLY A 33 16.97 23.14 -1.82
N TRP A 34 16.87 21.87 -2.24
CA TRP A 34 18.02 21.04 -2.56
C TRP A 34 18.56 21.42 -3.94
N ASN A 35 19.83 21.82 -4.00
CA ASN A 35 20.56 22.09 -5.24
C ASN A 35 21.53 20.96 -5.62
N GLY A 36 21.88 20.08 -4.67
CA GLY A 36 22.72 18.88 -4.88
C GLY A 36 24.06 19.13 -5.58
N SER A 37 24.63 20.33 -5.46
CA SER A 37 25.78 20.77 -6.25
C SER A 37 27.11 20.12 -5.83
N VAL A 38 27.19 19.58 -4.60
CA VAL A 38 28.43 19.06 -4.03
C VAL A 38 28.39 17.54 -3.84
N SER A 39 27.33 17.02 -3.24
CA SER A 39 27.20 15.60 -2.91
C SER A 39 25.73 15.17 -2.89
N ASP A 40 25.47 13.89 -2.62
CA ASP A 40 24.13 13.37 -2.37
C ASP A 40 23.72 13.39 -0.89
N ASP A 41 24.63 13.77 0.00
CA ASP A 41 24.41 13.78 1.45
C ASP A 41 23.49 14.93 1.87
N TRP A 42 22.35 14.58 2.47
CA TRP A 42 21.42 15.53 3.09
C TRP A 42 22.13 16.47 4.07
N ALA A 43 23.13 15.97 4.81
CA ALA A 43 23.83 16.72 5.85
C ALA A 43 24.88 17.71 5.31
N ASP A 44 25.20 17.66 4.01
CA ASP A 44 26.12 18.63 3.39
C ASP A 44 25.38 19.93 3.09
N ALA A 45 25.71 20.95 3.89
CA ALA A 45 25.10 22.27 3.83
C ALA A 45 25.21 22.93 2.45
N ASN A 46 26.24 22.60 1.66
CA ASN A 46 26.44 23.17 0.34
C ASN A 46 25.43 22.66 -0.71
N ASN A 47 24.76 21.55 -0.41
CA ASN A 47 23.67 21.05 -1.25
C ASN A 47 22.34 21.79 -1.05
N TRP A 48 22.27 22.75 -0.12
CA TRP A 48 21.06 23.48 0.21
C TRP A 48 21.16 24.96 -0.14
N ASP A 49 20.04 25.53 -0.57
CA ASP A 49 19.93 26.96 -0.82
C ASP A 49 20.26 27.77 0.45
N GLY A 50 21.23 28.67 0.31
CA GLY A 50 21.75 29.48 1.41
C GLY A 50 22.80 28.78 2.28
N GLY A 51 23.26 27.58 1.92
CA GLY A 51 24.36 26.90 2.62
C GLY A 51 23.99 26.40 4.01
N ILE A 52 22.73 26.03 4.24
CA ILE A 52 22.20 25.64 5.54
C ILE A 52 21.32 24.40 5.37
N VAL A 53 21.65 23.34 6.11
CA VAL A 53 20.83 22.11 6.17
C VAL A 53 19.51 22.40 6.89
N PRO A 54 18.35 22.01 6.33
CA PRO A 54 17.07 22.08 7.03
C PRO A 54 17.08 21.12 8.22
N SER A 55 17.01 21.66 9.43
CA SER A 55 17.09 20.89 10.67
C SER A 55 16.30 21.49 11.85
N GLY A 56 15.67 22.65 11.67
CA GLY A 56 14.75 23.22 12.64
C GLY A 56 13.35 22.63 12.47
N GLY A 57 12.64 22.33 13.56
CA GLY A 57 11.28 21.76 13.52
C GLY A 57 10.23 22.61 12.78
N SER A 58 10.54 23.87 12.43
CA SER A 58 9.74 24.76 11.58
C SER A 58 10.20 24.80 10.11
N ASP A 59 11.35 24.21 9.78
CA ASP A 59 11.92 24.28 8.45
C ASP A 59 11.11 23.50 7.43
N THR A 60 11.18 23.93 6.17
CA THR A 60 10.60 23.21 5.05
C THR A 60 11.70 22.88 4.05
N ALA A 61 11.85 21.60 3.74
CA ALA A 61 12.80 21.13 2.75
C ALA A 61 12.10 20.86 1.41
N ALA A 62 12.73 21.24 0.30
CA ALA A 62 12.25 20.91 -1.03
C ALA A 62 13.30 20.20 -1.85
N VAL A 63 13.11 18.89 -2.00
CA VAL A 63 13.92 18.01 -2.83
C VAL A 63 13.42 18.15 -4.27
N ARG A 64 14.17 18.92 -5.06
CA ARG A 64 13.84 19.25 -6.45
C ARG A 64 15.01 18.85 -7.33
N ARG A 65 14.69 18.41 -8.54
CA ARG A 65 15.61 18.31 -9.66
C ARG A 65 15.02 19.24 -10.73
N GLY A 66 15.52 20.47 -10.69
CA GLY A 66 15.18 21.54 -11.63
C GLY A 66 16.23 21.66 -12.72
N THR A 67 16.03 22.60 -13.64
CA THR A 67 17.05 23.04 -14.61
C THR A 67 17.87 24.20 -14.03
N PRO A 68 19.22 24.17 -14.08
CA PRO A 68 20.02 23.06 -14.60
C PRO A 68 19.92 21.81 -13.72
N ASP A 69 19.99 20.64 -14.36
CA ASP A 69 19.77 19.31 -13.75
C ASP A 69 20.58 19.20 -12.45
N VAL A 70 19.89 18.94 -11.33
CA VAL A 70 20.53 18.73 -10.04
C VAL A 70 21.26 17.39 -10.10
N PRO A 71 22.61 17.38 -10.06
CA PRO A 71 23.38 16.21 -10.44
C PRO A 71 23.20 15.07 -9.42
N ASN A 72 23.15 15.42 -8.14
CA ASN A 72 23.12 14.45 -7.06
C ASN A 72 21.70 14.26 -6.50
N ARG A 73 21.35 12.99 -6.25
CA ARG A 73 20.12 12.61 -5.55
C ARG A 73 20.21 13.01 -4.09
N THR A 74 19.09 13.16 -3.39
CA THR A 74 19.12 13.47 -1.96
C THR A 74 19.07 12.18 -1.15
N VAL A 75 20.05 11.98 -0.27
CA VAL A 75 20.21 10.78 0.55
C VAL A 75 20.40 11.20 2.01
N LEU A 76 19.52 10.72 2.89
CA LEU A 76 19.76 10.73 4.32
C LEU A 76 20.48 9.43 4.68
N TYR A 77 21.77 9.53 5.00
CA TYR A 77 22.66 8.39 5.22
C TYR A 77 22.39 7.65 6.54
N ASN A 78 22.86 6.40 6.61
CA ASN A 78 22.79 5.58 7.82
C ASN A 78 23.34 6.32 9.05
N GLY A 79 22.61 6.25 10.17
CA GLY A 79 22.99 6.91 11.43
C GLY A 79 22.68 8.41 11.46
N SER A 80 22.27 9.02 10.34
CA SER A 80 21.84 10.42 10.29
C SER A 80 20.38 10.58 10.72
N SER A 81 20.07 11.76 11.26
CA SER A 81 18.69 12.16 11.56
C SER A 81 18.43 13.56 11.04
N ALA A 82 17.25 13.79 10.46
CA ALA A 82 16.76 15.10 10.07
C ALA A 82 15.39 15.35 10.72
N SER A 83 15.17 16.56 11.22
CA SER A 83 13.91 16.96 11.85
C SER A 83 13.47 18.31 11.28
N LEU A 84 12.29 18.35 10.70
CA LEU A 84 11.76 19.54 10.05
C LEU A 84 10.23 19.59 10.13
N HIS A 85 9.60 20.65 9.63
CA HIS A 85 8.15 20.74 9.57
C HIS A 85 7.60 19.95 8.38
N ARG A 86 8.11 20.17 7.17
CA ARG A 86 7.53 19.62 5.93
C ARG A 86 8.58 19.31 4.88
N VAL A 87 8.41 18.20 4.16
CA VAL A 87 9.23 17.86 2.99
C VAL A 87 8.37 17.92 1.73
N PHE A 88 8.86 18.60 0.70
CA PHE A 88 8.36 18.48 -0.66
C PHE A 88 9.34 17.69 -1.51
N VAL A 89 8.85 16.72 -2.28
CA VAL A 89 9.66 15.99 -3.27
C VAL A 89 8.98 16.09 -4.63
N GLY A 90 9.70 16.63 -5.61
CA GLY A 90 9.22 16.72 -6.99
C GLY A 90 8.33 17.91 -7.33
N GLU A 91 8.07 18.84 -6.40
CA GLU A 91 7.14 19.98 -6.56
C GLU A 91 7.33 20.80 -7.86
N GLN A 92 8.57 20.95 -8.32
CA GLN A 92 8.89 21.77 -9.49
C GLN A 92 9.33 20.98 -10.73
N ASN A 93 9.31 19.63 -10.71
CA ASN A 93 9.49 18.74 -11.88
C ASN A 93 9.67 17.29 -11.40
N SER A 94 10.84 17.03 -10.82
CA SER A 94 11.26 15.73 -10.32
C SER A 94 12.04 15.93 -9.03
N GLY A 95 12.34 14.86 -8.32
CA GLY A 95 13.06 14.88 -7.06
C GLY A 95 13.27 13.46 -6.59
N HIS A 96 14.36 13.20 -5.89
CA HIS A 96 14.65 11.87 -5.39
C HIS A 96 15.16 11.96 -3.97
N LEU A 97 14.38 11.42 -3.03
CA LEU A 97 14.75 11.30 -1.63
C LEU A 97 14.94 9.81 -1.30
N THR A 98 16.10 9.48 -0.74
CA THR A 98 16.33 8.18 -0.10
C THR A 98 16.59 8.37 1.37
N VAL A 99 15.84 7.66 2.20
CA VAL A 99 16.13 7.48 3.61
C VAL A 99 16.79 6.10 3.75
N GLN A 100 18.08 6.07 4.07
CA GLN A 100 18.80 4.80 4.19
C GLN A 100 18.42 4.05 5.47
N SER A 101 18.73 2.76 5.50
CA SER A 101 18.57 1.97 6.72
C SER A 101 19.36 2.60 7.87
N GLY A 102 18.79 2.61 9.07
CA GLY A 102 19.37 3.27 10.24
C GLY A 102 19.28 4.80 10.24
N ALA A 103 18.76 5.43 9.19
CA ALA A 103 18.49 6.87 9.16
C ALA A 103 17.08 7.19 9.68
N THR A 104 16.88 8.37 10.26
CA THR A 104 15.56 8.85 10.72
C THR A 104 15.18 10.20 10.14
N LEU A 105 14.02 10.29 9.50
CA LEU A 105 13.42 11.54 9.05
C LEU A 105 12.17 11.86 9.87
N ASN A 106 12.17 12.98 10.58
CA ASN A 106 11.02 13.46 11.36
C ASN A 106 10.41 14.69 10.68
N THR A 107 9.10 14.64 10.41
CA THR A 107 8.33 15.80 9.98
C THR A 107 7.21 16.11 10.96
N GLY A 108 7.20 17.32 11.52
CA GLY A 108 6.11 17.79 12.39
C GLY A 108 4.79 18.02 11.63
N GLY A 109 4.87 18.20 10.31
CA GLY A 109 3.78 18.21 9.35
C GLY A 109 3.91 17.05 8.36
N ASP A 110 3.58 17.31 7.11
CA ASP A 110 3.44 16.30 6.05
C ASP A 110 4.66 16.17 5.13
N ILE A 111 4.73 15.05 4.42
CA ILE A 111 5.61 14.83 3.28
C ILE A 111 4.74 14.84 2.02
N ARG A 112 5.06 15.71 1.06
CA ARG A 112 4.31 15.83 -0.20
C ARG A 112 5.16 15.41 -1.39
N MET A 113 4.75 14.32 -2.04
CA MET A 113 5.29 13.88 -3.31
C MET A 113 4.39 14.38 -4.45
N SER A 114 5.01 14.91 -5.50
CA SER A 114 4.30 15.43 -6.66
C SER A 114 5.11 15.23 -7.93
N ASN A 115 4.46 15.40 -9.09
CA ASN A 115 5.05 15.19 -10.41
C ASN A 115 5.77 13.82 -10.46
N THR A 116 7.03 13.77 -10.90
CA THR A 116 7.83 12.52 -10.97
C THR A 116 8.72 12.31 -9.74
N GLY A 117 8.36 12.91 -8.60
CA GLY A 117 9.07 12.75 -7.33
C GLY A 117 9.15 11.28 -6.91
N THR A 118 10.31 10.85 -6.41
CA THR A 118 10.57 9.49 -5.95
C THR A 118 11.04 9.51 -4.50
N LEU A 119 10.39 8.72 -3.65
CA LEU A 119 10.81 8.46 -2.27
C LEU A 119 11.12 6.97 -2.12
N VAL A 120 12.31 6.69 -1.63
CA VAL A 120 12.73 5.35 -1.24
C VAL A 120 13.03 5.35 0.25
N ASN A 121 12.25 4.61 1.03
CA ASN A 121 12.46 4.48 2.46
C ASN A 121 13.01 3.09 2.81
N ASN A 122 14.22 3.04 3.34
CA ASN A 122 14.83 1.86 3.96
C ASN A 122 15.07 2.06 5.48
N GLY A 123 14.81 3.27 6.00
CA GLY A 123 15.01 3.65 7.39
C GLY A 123 13.68 3.95 8.08
N THR A 124 13.68 4.93 8.99
CA THR A 124 12.47 5.34 9.72
C THR A 124 12.02 6.74 9.27
N ILE A 125 10.75 6.86 8.90
CA ILE A 125 10.11 8.15 8.63
C ILE A 125 8.99 8.33 9.67
N ASN A 126 9.04 9.43 10.42
CA ASN A 126 7.99 9.86 11.33
C ASN A 126 7.28 11.07 10.72
N ALA A 127 6.17 10.84 10.02
CA ALA A 127 5.41 11.88 9.34
C ALA A 127 4.10 12.19 10.07
N THR A 128 4.13 13.12 11.02
CA THR A 128 2.97 13.43 11.87
C THR A 128 1.77 13.93 11.06
N GLY A 129 2.00 14.70 10.00
CA GLY A 129 0.96 15.12 9.06
C GLY A 129 0.65 14.10 7.97
N GLY A 130 1.33 12.95 7.96
CA GLY A 130 1.24 11.92 6.95
C GLY A 130 2.10 12.18 5.70
N LEU A 131 2.05 11.22 4.78
CA LEU A 131 2.68 11.27 3.48
C LEU A 131 1.59 11.28 2.40
N GLN A 132 1.64 12.25 1.49
CA GLN A 132 0.77 12.31 0.32
C GLN A 132 1.59 12.09 -0.95
N ALA A 133 1.23 11.05 -1.72
CA ALA A 133 1.75 10.78 -3.04
C ALA A 133 0.75 11.19 -4.12
N ALA A 134 1.08 12.22 -4.92
CA ALA A 134 0.22 12.74 -5.98
C ALA A 134 0.96 12.83 -7.34
N GLY A 135 0.23 13.16 -8.41
CA GLY A 135 0.79 13.22 -9.76
C GLY A 135 1.26 11.84 -10.23
N THR A 136 2.45 11.77 -10.82
CA THR A 136 3.11 10.52 -11.26
C THR A 136 4.19 10.06 -10.29
N SER A 137 4.10 10.48 -9.02
CA SER A 137 5.16 10.24 -8.04
C SER A 137 5.21 8.78 -7.64
N SER A 138 6.36 8.36 -7.10
CA SER A 138 6.55 7.00 -6.60
C SER A 138 7.04 6.99 -5.16
N VAL A 139 6.46 6.12 -4.35
CA VAL A 139 6.85 5.88 -2.96
C VAL A 139 7.09 4.39 -2.79
N SER A 140 8.29 4.04 -2.32
CA SER A 140 8.66 2.68 -1.98
C SER A 140 9.10 2.63 -0.53
N ILE A 141 8.27 2.01 0.32
CA ILE A 141 8.67 1.62 1.67
C ILE A 141 9.25 0.22 1.54
N ARG A 142 10.58 0.11 1.52
CA ARG A 142 11.26 -1.17 1.28
C ARG A 142 11.29 -2.03 2.53
N ASN A 143 11.66 -3.30 2.37
CA ASN A 143 11.85 -4.21 3.48
C ASN A 143 12.80 -3.61 4.54
N GLY A 144 12.39 -3.63 5.80
CA GLY A 144 13.06 -2.98 6.94
C GLY A 144 12.80 -1.47 7.08
N GLY A 145 12.21 -0.82 6.07
CA GLY A 145 11.76 0.57 6.15
C GLY A 145 10.47 0.70 6.95
N ILE A 146 10.37 1.75 7.76
CA ILE A 146 9.22 2.05 8.61
C ILE A 146 8.71 3.45 8.27
N LEU A 147 7.41 3.59 8.00
CA LEU A 147 6.69 4.86 7.94
C LEU A 147 5.69 4.92 9.09
N ASN A 148 5.88 5.86 10.01
CA ASN A 148 4.92 6.18 11.06
C ASN A 148 4.12 7.41 10.64
N GLY A 149 2.83 7.23 10.37
CA GLY A 149 1.94 8.25 9.82
C GLY A 149 1.06 7.72 8.70
N ASN A 150 -0.02 8.44 8.39
CA ASN A 150 -0.94 8.05 7.32
C ASN A 150 -0.28 8.22 5.95
N LEU A 151 -0.58 7.33 5.02
CA LEU A 151 -0.13 7.36 3.64
C LEU A 151 -1.33 7.53 2.71
N LYS A 152 -1.31 8.54 1.86
CA LYS A 152 -2.32 8.75 0.82
C LYS A 152 -1.71 8.61 -0.57
N ALA A 153 -2.25 7.73 -1.41
CA ALA A 153 -1.98 7.67 -2.84
C ALA A 153 -3.10 8.39 -3.61
N ASP A 154 -2.77 9.16 -4.64
CA ASP A 154 -3.70 10.03 -5.37
C ASP A 154 -3.28 10.16 -6.85
N ASN A 155 -4.24 10.36 -7.74
CA ASN A 155 -4.08 10.50 -9.20
C ASN A 155 -3.43 9.30 -9.91
N THR A 156 -2.14 9.39 -10.25
CA THR A 156 -1.39 8.34 -10.97
C THR A 156 -0.17 7.91 -10.18
N SER A 157 -0.12 8.25 -8.89
CA SER A 157 1.04 7.95 -8.05
C SER A 157 1.09 6.46 -7.74
N LYS A 158 2.31 5.96 -7.54
CA LYS A 158 2.57 4.55 -7.27
C LYS A 158 3.15 4.39 -5.88
N VAL A 159 2.47 3.60 -5.06
CA VAL A 159 2.92 3.23 -3.72
C VAL A 159 3.17 1.73 -3.67
N THR A 160 4.36 1.36 -3.19
CA THR A 160 4.71 -0.02 -2.87
C THR A 160 5.18 -0.09 -1.43
N ILE A 161 4.56 -0.98 -0.66
CA ILE A 161 4.85 -1.23 0.75
C ILE A 161 5.40 -2.65 0.88
N ASP A 162 6.72 -2.78 0.97
CA ASP A 162 7.46 -4.01 1.29
C ASP A 162 8.04 -3.98 2.71
N GLY A 163 7.93 -2.85 3.41
CA GLY A 163 8.27 -2.67 4.83
C GLY A 163 7.04 -2.46 5.69
N THR A 164 7.14 -1.60 6.72
CA THR A 164 6.04 -1.35 7.66
C THR A 164 5.46 0.05 7.51
N LEU A 165 4.15 0.13 7.34
CA LEU A 165 3.36 1.35 7.47
C LEU A 165 2.58 1.28 8.80
N ASN A 166 2.90 2.17 9.74
CA ASN A 166 2.15 2.36 10.99
C ASN A 166 1.24 3.58 10.83
N GLY A 167 0.07 3.34 10.23
CA GLY A 167 -0.91 4.36 9.88
C GLY A 167 -1.83 3.90 8.77
N ASN A 168 -2.80 4.73 8.42
CA ASN A 168 -3.82 4.39 7.43
C ASN A 168 -3.24 4.50 6.02
N PHE A 169 -3.54 3.52 5.17
CA PHE A 169 -3.27 3.55 3.74
C PHE A 169 -4.53 3.92 2.97
N ASN A 170 -4.61 5.18 2.55
CA ASN A 170 -5.72 5.73 1.81
C ASN A 170 -5.39 5.77 0.33
N ILE A 171 -6.12 5.01 -0.48
CA ILE A 171 -6.07 5.15 -1.93
C ILE A 171 -7.18 6.12 -2.30
N GLY A 172 -6.80 7.28 -2.84
CA GLY A 172 -7.70 8.38 -3.09
C GLY A 172 -7.77 8.70 -4.57
N SER A 173 -8.66 8.03 -5.30
CA SER A 173 -8.83 8.24 -6.75
C SER A 173 -7.54 8.01 -7.55
N SER A 174 -6.78 6.98 -7.16
CA SER A 174 -5.58 6.59 -7.89
C SER A 174 -5.95 5.63 -9.02
N THR A 175 -5.55 5.96 -10.24
CA THR A 175 -5.70 5.07 -11.42
C THR A 175 -4.53 4.11 -11.59
N ALA A 176 -3.45 4.31 -10.82
CA ALA A 176 -2.32 3.39 -10.80
C ALA A 176 -2.56 2.30 -9.75
N GLU A 177 -2.10 1.09 -10.04
CA GLU A 177 -2.07 0.00 -9.07
C GLU A 177 -1.15 0.34 -7.90
N GLN A 178 -1.70 0.19 -6.70
CA GLN A 178 -0.96 0.25 -5.45
C GLN A 178 -0.64 -1.17 -4.98
N ARG A 179 0.43 -1.34 -4.18
CA ARG A 179 0.86 -2.66 -3.75
C ARG A 179 1.29 -2.71 -2.29
N ILE A 180 0.78 -3.70 -1.57
CA ILE A 180 1.36 -4.22 -0.32
C ILE A 180 2.07 -5.52 -0.70
N GLY A 181 3.39 -5.49 -0.78
CA GLY A 181 4.18 -6.66 -1.18
C GLY A 181 4.24 -7.73 -0.10
N ALA A 182 4.83 -8.89 -0.40
CA ALA A 182 4.79 -10.07 0.46
C ALA A 182 5.44 -9.88 1.85
N THR A 183 6.41 -8.96 1.95
CA THR A 183 7.03 -8.58 3.23
C THR A 183 6.40 -7.31 3.84
N GLY A 184 5.45 -6.71 3.13
CA GLY A 184 4.76 -5.49 3.54
C GLY A 184 3.84 -5.72 4.72
N THR A 185 3.72 -4.72 5.58
CA THR A 185 2.75 -4.70 6.67
C THR A 185 2.12 -3.32 6.74
N VAL A 186 0.79 -3.26 6.76
CA VAL A 186 0.03 -2.05 7.08
C VAL A 186 -0.66 -2.24 8.42
N ASN A 187 -0.28 -1.43 9.41
CA ASN A 187 -0.86 -1.37 10.74
C ASN A 187 -1.81 -0.17 10.83
N GLY A 188 -3.00 -0.32 10.28
CA GLY A 188 -3.99 0.75 10.18
C GLY A 188 -5.07 0.45 9.15
N ASP A 189 -5.87 1.46 8.85
CA ASP A 189 -6.99 1.31 7.91
C ASP A 189 -6.49 1.23 6.47
N VAL A 190 -7.08 0.35 5.68
CA VAL A 190 -6.89 0.26 4.24
C VAL A 190 -8.26 0.38 3.59
N VAL A 191 -8.45 1.46 2.83
CA VAL A 191 -9.69 1.74 2.11
C VAL A 191 -9.41 1.81 0.62
N VAL A 192 -10.14 1.00 -0.15
CA VAL A 192 -10.09 0.96 -1.61
C VAL A 192 -11.48 1.35 -2.13
N SER A 193 -11.56 2.38 -2.97
CA SER A 193 -12.84 2.95 -3.39
C SER A 193 -12.85 3.29 -4.88
N ASN A 194 -14.01 3.51 -5.48
CA ASN A 194 -14.07 4.04 -6.86
C ASN A 194 -13.16 3.24 -7.82
N ASN A 195 -12.44 3.84 -8.77
CA ASN A 195 -11.54 3.10 -9.66
C ASN A 195 -10.16 2.78 -9.07
N ASP A 196 -10.03 2.79 -7.74
CA ASP A 196 -8.77 2.45 -7.06
C ASP A 196 -8.41 0.99 -7.30
N VAL A 197 -7.11 0.71 -7.44
CA VAL A 197 -6.59 -0.65 -7.66
C VAL A 197 -5.52 -0.97 -6.63
N LEU A 198 -5.69 -2.08 -5.90
CA LEU A 198 -4.76 -2.54 -4.87
C LEU A 198 -4.43 -4.02 -5.03
N THR A 199 -3.15 -4.36 -4.99
CA THR A 199 -2.68 -5.75 -4.85
C THR A 199 -2.06 -5.96 -3.48
N ILE A 200 -2.50 -7.01 -2.78
CA ILE A 200 -2.08 -7.33 -1.41
C ILE A 200 -1.45 -8.71 -1.42
N ALA A 201 -0.17 -8.79 -1.08
CA ALA A 201 0.56 -10.02 -0.82
C ALA A 201 1.09 -10.12 0.61
N GLY A 202 1.14 -8.99 1.34
CA GLY A 202 1.62 -8.93 2.71
C GLY A 202 0.50 -8.90 3.74
N ALA A 203 0.83 -8.35 4.91
CA ALA A 203 -0.09 -8.27 6.03
C ALA A 203 -0.83 -6.92 6.11
N VAL A 204 -2.08 -6.97 6.53
CA VAL A 204 -2.87 -5.79 6.96
C VAL A 204 -3.41 -6.11 8.34
N SER A 205 -3.11 -5.29 9.34
CA SER A 205 -3.48 -5.55 10.73
C SER A 205 -3.90 -4.29 11.50
N GLY A 206 -4.72 -4.48 12.54
CA GLY A 206 -4.98 -3.46 13.56
C GLY A 206 -5.97 -2.34 13.20
N GLY A 207 -6.42 -2.26 11.94
CA GLY A 207 -7.40 -1.27 11.48
C GLY A 207 -8.53 -1.88 10.65
N LEU A 208 -9.24 -1.02 9.93
CA LEU A 208 -10.31 -1.33 8.99
C LEU A 208 -9.76 -1.81 7.64
N PHE A 209 -10.34 -2.86 7.07
CA PHE A 209 -10.17 -3.20 5.64
C PHE A 209 -11.51 -3.01 4.93
N ASN A 210 -11.58 -2.04 4.02
CA ASN A 210 -12.80 -1.68 3.31
C ASN A 210 -12.55 -1.58 1.80
N VAL A 211 -13.38 -2.25 1.00
CA VAL A 211 -13.38 -2.13 -0.46
C VAL A 211 -14.77 -1.75 -0.92
N ASN A 212 -14.92 -0.57 -1.53
CA ASN A 212 -16.22 -0.01 -1.90
C ASN A 212 -16.29 0.57 -3.31
N GLY A 213 -17.51 0.83 -3.79
CA GLY A 213 -17.75 1.32 -5.15
C GLY A 213 -17.12 0.39 -6.20
N THR A 214 -16.53 0.94 -7.25
CA THR A 214 -15.89 0.18 -8.34
C THR A 214 -14.45 -0.28 -8.01
N GLY A 215 -14.09 -0.35 -6.72
CA GLY A 215 -12.72 -0.62 -6.28
C GLY A 215 -12.27 -2.00 -6.70
N ARG A 216 -11.01 -2.14 -7.13
CA ARG A 216 -10.43 -3.44 -7.51
C ARG A 216 -9.34 -3.87 -6.53
N VAL A 217 -9.49 -5.06 -5.97
CA VAL A 217 -8.47 -5.66 -5.11
C VAL A 217 -8.05 -7.04 -5.60
N VAL A 218 -6.74 -7.26 -5.70
CA VAL A 218 -6.13 -8.58 -5.87
C VAL A 218 -5.53 -8.99 -4.53
N ILE A 219 -5.95 -10.13 -4.01
CA ILE A 219 -5.43 -10.73 -2.78
C ILE A 219 -4.62 -11.96 -3.19
N GLU A 220 -3.30 -11.87 -3.00
CA GLU A 220 -2.37 -12.94 -3.33
C GLU A 220 -2.38 -14.04 -2.26
N SER A 221 -1.84 -15.21 -2.62
CA SER A 221 -1.83 -16.39 -1.76
C SER A 221 -1.10 -16.20 -0.43
N THR A 222 -0.14 -15.27 -0.36
CA THR A 222 0.63 -14.97 0.84
C THR A 222 0.00 -13.88 1.72
N ALA A 223 -1.10 -13.27 1.28
CA ALA A 223 -1.72 -12.16 2.01
C ALA A 223 -2.23 -12.61 3.39
N ASP A 224 -2.12 -11.73 4.38
CA ASP A 224 -2.63 -11.95 5.74
C ASP A 224 -3.36 -10.71 6.24
N ILE A 225 -4.62 -10.59 5.85
CA ILE A 225 -5.47 -9.47 6.18
C ILE A 225 -6.24 -9.82 7.45
N ARG A 226 -5.89 -9.15 8.55
CA ARG A 226 -6.51 -9.25 9.87
C ARG A 226 -7.07 -7.89 10.27
N SER A 227 -8.20 -7.55 9.68
CA SER A 227 -8.92 -6.34 10.03
C SER A 227 -9.48 -6.45 11.45
N GLU A 228 -9.15 -5.50 12.30
CA GLU A 228 -9.65 -5.43 13.69
C GLU A 228 -10.61 -4.26 13.92
N GLY A 229 -10.74 -3.36 12.93
CA GLY A 229 -11.59 -2.18 13.00
C GLY A 229 -13.08 -2.47 12.82
N GLU A 230 -13.89 -1.63 13.45
CA GLU A 230 -15.33 -1.53 13.21
C GLU A 230 -15.58 -1.22 11.71
N ASP A 231 -16.66 -1.76 11.11
CA ASP A 231 -17.08 -1.52 9.72
C ASP A 231 -16.20 -2.07 8.57
N SER A 232 -15.49 -3.17 8.81
CA SER A 232 -14.73 -3.90 7.76
C SER A 232 -15.62 -4.51 6.67
N TRP A 233 -15.75 -3.84 5.52
CA TRP A 233 -16.75 -4.16 4.49
C TRP A 233 -16.13 -4.37 3.10
N LEU A 234 -16.55 -5.41 2.38
CA LEU A 234 -16.39 -5.52 0.93
C LEU A 234 -17.75 -5.26 0.28
N TYR A 235 -17.91 -4.12 -0.38
CA TYR A 235 -19.17 -3.77 -1.04
C TYR A 235 -19.33 -4.54 -2.35
N ASN A 236 -20.59 -4.81 -2.67
CA ASN A 236 -21.10 -5.54 -3.83
C ASN A 236 -20.78 -4.97 -5.22
N THR A 237 -20.03 -3.87 -5.35
CA THR A 237 -19.61 -3.27 -6.63
C THR A 237 -18.11 -3.42 -6.89
N ALA A 238 -17.38 -3.95 -5.92
CA ALA A 238 -15.95 -4.12 -5.99
C ALA A 238 -15.57 -5.38 -6.78
N ASP A 239 -14.50 -5.28 -7.56
CA ASP A 239 -13.88 -6.40 -8.26
C ASP A 239 -12.81 -7.01 -7.36
N ILE A 240 -13.06 -8.20 -6.81
CA ILE A 240 -12.15 -8.86 -5.87
C ILE A 240 -11.67 -10.18 -6.48
N THR A 241 -10.35 -10.29 -6.62
CA THR A 241 -9.67 -11.48 -7.13
C THR A 241 -8.82 -12.09 -6.02
N TRP A 242 -9.03 -13.36 -5.70
CA TRP A 242 -8.13 -14.13 -4.84
C TRP A 242 -7.29 -15.06 -5.69
N ASN A 243 -5.97 -14.96 -5.57
CA ASN A 243 -5.04 -15.90 -6.19
C ASN A 243 -4.70 -17.02 -5.21
N VAL A 244 -4.72 -18.26 -5.69
CA VAL A 244 -4.32 -19.44 -4.94
C VAL A 244 -2.90 -19.83 -5.34
N GLY A 245 -2.05 -20.07 -4.35
CA GLY A 245 -0.66 -20.47 -4.56
C GLY A 245 -0.56 -21.87 -5.14
N ALA A 246 0.60 -22.18 -5.74
CA ALA A 246 0.85 -23.50 -6.32
C ALA A 246 0.72 -24.66 -5.31
N ASP A 247 0.92 -24.39 -4.03
CA ASP A 247 0.75 -25.31 -2.91
C ASP A 247 -0.69 -25.38 -2.36
N GLY A 248 -1.63 -24.65 -2.96
CA GLY A 248 -3.01 -24.50 -2.49
C GLY A 248 -3.16 -23.47 -1.37
N SER A 249 -2.11 -22.71 -1.02
CA SER A 249 -2.23 -21.60 -0.07
C SER A 249 -3.18 -20.52 -0.58
N VAL A 250 -3.96 -19.94 0.32
CA VAL A 250 -4.82 -18.82 0.00
C VAL A 250 -4.58 -17.72 1.01
N GLY A 251 -4.60 -16.47 0.53
CA GLY A 251 -4.50 -15.30 1.38
C GLY A 251 -5.57 -15.33 2.47
N THR A 252 -5.15 -15.15 3.71
CA THR A 252 -6.07 -15.12 4.85
C THR A 252 -6.78 -13.77 4.88
N LEU A 253 -8.09 -13.80 5.02
CA LEU A 253 -8.90 -12.63 5.36
C LEU A 253 -9.71 -12.91 6.62
N ARG A 254 -9.41 -12.15 7.66
CA ARG A 254 -10.12 -12.11 8.93
C ARG A 254 -10.56 -10.67 9.18
N THR A 255 -11.80 -10.51 9.61
CA THR A 255 -12.33 -9.23 10.07
C THR A 255 -12.88 -9.38 11.48
N ASN A 256 -12.73 -8.37 12.32
CA ASN A 256 -13.22 -8.38 13.69
C ASN A 256 -14.51 -7.57 13.86
N ARG A 257 -15.26 -7.91 14.90
CA ARG A 257 -16.47 -7.24 15.37
C ARG A 257 -16.14 -6.49 16.66
N GLY A 258 -16.27 -5.17 16.67
CA GLY A 258 -16.15 -4.34 17.87
C GLY A 258 -17.41 -4.28 18.76
N GLU A 259 -18.34 -5.24 18.72
CA GLU A 259 -19.64 -5.08 19.41
C GLU A 259 -19.89 -6.05 20.57
N SER A 260 -20.42 -5.47 21.65
CA SER A 260 -20.62 -6.06 22.98
C SER A 260 -22.08 -6.44 23.30
N THR A 261 -23.03 -6.27 22.38
CA THR A 261 -24.45 -6.55 22.62
C THR A 261 -25.05 -7.53 21.60
N THR A 262 -25.61 -8.61 22.12
CA THR A 262 -26.40 -9.60 21.38
C THR A 262 -27.73 -9.01 20.89
N GLY A 263 -27.97 -8.98 19.58
CA GLY A 263 -29.31 -8.81 19.01
C GLY A 263 -29.60 -7.56 18.18
N ALA A 264 -28.61 -6.70 17.94
CA ALA A 264 -28.66 -5.69 16.88
C ALA A 264 -27.84 -6.19 15.69
N PHE A 265 -28.46 -6.25 14.51
CA PHE A 265 -27.89 -6.80 13.28
C PHE A 265 -27.45 -5.63 12.38
N ASP A 266 -26.25 -5.08 12.60
CA ASP A 266 -25.82 -3.89 11.86
C ASP A 266 -24.35 -3.91 11.39
N GLY A 267 -23.49 -4.77 11.94
CA GLY A 267 -22.06 -4.91 11.58
C GLY A 267 -21.71 -6.16 10.77
N GLU A 268 -22.66 -6.69 10.01
CA GLU A 268 -22.47 -7.92 9.23
C GLU A 268 -21.86 -7.64 7.84
N TRP A 269 -21.08 -8.61 7.35
CA TRP A 269 -20.64 -8.66 5.96
C TRP A 269 -21.85 -8.69 5.02
N ARG A 270 -22.23 -7.54 4.47
CA ARG A 270 -23.41 -7.40 3.61
C ARG A 270 -23.08 -7.67 2.15
N TYR A 271 -23.22 -8.92 1.74
CA TYR A 271 -23.29 -9.27 0.32
C TYR A 271 -24.71 -8.99 -0.20
N THR A 272 -24.88 -7.92 -1.00
CA THR A 272 -26.22 -7.36 -1.35
C THR A 272 -26.54 -7.36 -2.84
N GLY A 273 -25.74 -7.98 -3.72
CA GLY A 273 -25.86 -7.80 -5.18
C GLY A 273 -25.47 -8.98 -6.06
N SER A 274 -25.32 -8.69 -7.36
CA SER A 274 -25.07 -9.64 -8.46
C SER A 274 -23.60 -9.68 -8.94
N ALA A 275 -22.67 -9.10 -8.18
CA ALA A 275 -21.25 -9.15 -8.53
C ALA A 275 -20.73 -10.59 -8.44
N ILE A 276 -19.55 -10.84 -9.00
CA ILE A 276 -18.90 -12.14 -8.97
C ILE A 276 -17.58 -11.97 -8.24
N MET A 277 -17.42 -12.66 -7.11
CA MET A 277 -16.12 -12.82 -6.48
C MET A 277 -15.37 -13.94 -7.21
N THR A 278 -14.15 -13.67 -7.68
CA THR A 278 -13.41 -14.64 -8.49
C THR A 278 -12.21 -15.19 -7.72
N VAL A 279 -12.13 -16.51 -7.64
CA VAL A 279 -10.99 -17.26 -7.12
C VAL A 279 -10.26 -17.86 -8.30
N VAL A 280 -9.01 -17.47 -8.52
CA VAL A 280 -8.19 -17.92 -9.65
C VAL A 280 -7.25 -19.01 -9.20
N LEU A 281 -7.33 -20.17 -9.87
CA LEU A 281 -6.61 -21.40 -9.59
C LEU A 281 -5.52 -21.69 -10.64
N ASP A 282 -5.21 -20.73 -11.51
CA ASP A 282 -4.32 -20.93 -12.67
C ASP A 282 -2.92 -21.42 -12.27
N ASP A 283 -2.43 -20.98 -11.12
CA ASP A 283 -1.13 -21.39 -10.58
C ASP A 283 -1.17 -22.67 -9.73
N TYR A 284 -2.35 -23.23 -9.46
CA TYR A 284 -2.53 -24.41 -8.60
C TYR A 284 -2.03 -25.70 -9.27
N ASP A 285 -1.14 -26.44 -8.59
CA ASP A 285 -0.63 -27.73 -9.08
C ASP A 285 -1.66 -28.86 -8.88
N THR A 286 -2.47 -29.07 -9.91
CA THR A 286 -3.48 -30.14 -9.97
C THR A 286 -2.92 -31.57 -9.96
N THR A 287 -1.59 -31.75 -10.07
CA THR A 287 -0.96 -33.07 -10.24
C THR A 287 -1.16 -33.98 -9.02
N ASN A 288 -1.45 -33.41 -7.85
CA ASN A 288 -1.55 -34.17 -6.60
C ASN A 288 -2.98 -34.43 -6.12
N GLY A 289 -4.02 -33.97 -6.84
CA GLY A 289 -5.42 -34.17 -6.46
C GLY A 289 -5.75 -33.69 -5.04
N LEU A 290 -5.06 -32.63 -4.58
CA LEU A 290 -5.24 -32.12 -3.22
C LEU A 290 -6.58 -31.41 -3.14
N THR A 291 -7.25 -31.58 -2.00
CA THR A 291 -8.44 -30.80 -1.69
C THR A 291 -8.04 -29.36 -1.44
N ILE A 292 -8.63 -28.42 -2.16
CA ILE A 292 -8.49 -26.99 -1.88
C ILE A 292 -9.55 -26.62 -0.86
N SER A 293 -9.11 -25.97 0.22
CA SER A 293 -9.99 -25.40 1.24
C SER A 293 -9.81 -23.90 1.30
N LEU A 294 -10.80 -23.15 0.82
CA LEU A 294 -10.89 -21.71 1.01
C LEU A 294 -11.74 -21.44 2.25
N GLY A 295 -11.08 -21.16 3.38
CA GLY A 295 -11.76 -20.81 4.63
C GLY A 295 -11.98 -19.31 4.77
N LEU A 296 -13.24 -18.89 4.89
CA LEU A 296 -13.61 -17.55 5.34
C LEU A 296 -13.92 -17.66 6.83
N LEU A 297 -13.18 -16.93 7.65
CA LEU A 297 -13.03 -17.28 9.06
C LEU A 297 -14.28 -17.09 9.94
N SER A 298 -15.37 -16.45 9.46
CA SER A 298 -16.77 -16.49 9.97
C SER A 298 -17.54 -15.20 9.67
N GLY A 299 -18.89 -15.25 9.74
CA GLY A 299 -19.74 -14.04 9.94
C GLY A 299 -20.36 -13.38 8.69
N ILE A 300 -20.61 -14.13 7.61
CA ILE A 300 -21.16 -13.58 6.36
C ILE A 300 -22.70 -13.48 6.40
N GLN A 301 -23.26 -12.28 6.18
CA GLN A 301 -24.70 -12.13 5.92
C GLN A 301 -25.02 -12.57 4.49
N ASN A 302 -26.17 -13.22 4.31
CA ASN A 302 -26.57 -13.84 3.04
C ASN A 302 -25.52 -14.84 2.54
N GLU A 303 -25.03 -15.69 3.43
CA GLU A 303 -24.03 -16.74 3.14
C GLU A 303 -24.41 -17.60 1.92
N ALA A 304 -25.71 -17.88 1.73
CA ALA A 304 -26.22 -18.56 0.54
C ALA A 304 -26.04 -17.71 -0.75
N THR A 305 -26.32 -16.41 -0.70
CA THR A 305 -26.08 -15.50 -1.85
C THR A 305 -24.59 -15.35 -2.12
N PHE A 306 -23.78 -15.23 -1.07
CA PHE A 306 -22.33 -15.18 -1.19
C PHE A 306 -21.78 -16.45 -1.87
N SER A 307 -22.12 -17.63 -1.36
CA SER A 307 -21.66 -18.90 -1.92
C SER A 307 -22.07 -19.11 -3.38
N ASN A 308 -23.25 -18.64 -3.77
CA ASN A 308 -23.73 -18.70 -5.16
C ASN A 308 -23.01 -17.73 -6.12
N ASN A 309 -22.34 -16.69 -5.61
CA ASN A 309 -21.67 -15.67 -6.42
C ASN A 309 -20.14 -15.75 -6.40
N VAL A 310 -19.57 -16.67 -5.62
CA VAL A 310 -18.15 -17.03 -5.75
C VAL A 310 -17.98 -17.92 -6.97
N LYS A 311 -17.08 -17.51 -7.86
CA LYS A 311 -16.65 -18.30 -9.00
C LYS A 311 -15.22 -18.78 -8.84
N PHE A 312 -15.00 -20.05 -9.13
CA PHE A 312 -13.68 -20.64 -9.21
C PHE A 312 -13.29 -20.74 -10.68
N LEU A 313 -12.16 -20.14 -11.06
CA LEU A 313 -11.61 -20.23 -12.40
C LEU A 313 -10.32 -21.04 -12.41
N LEU A 314 -10.23 -22.03 -13.29
CA LEU A 314 -9.01 -22.78 -13.59
C LEU A 314 -8.66 -22.62 -15.06
N ASN A 315 -7.54 -21.97 -15.34
CA ASN A 315 -7.10 -21.57 -16.68
C ASN A 315 -8.21 -20.80 -17.45
N GLY A 316 -8.90 -19.91 -16.72
CA GLY A 316 -10.05 -19.13 -17.23
C GLY A 316 -11.36 -19.91 -17.43
N GLN A 317 -11.44 -21.20 -17.08
CA GLN A 317 -12.70 -21.99 -17.11
C GLN A 317 -13.40 -21.99 -15.76
N ASP A 318 -14.73 -21.86 -15.76
CA ASP A 318 -15.57 -21.90 -14.55
C ASP A 318 -15.69 -23.35 -14.02
N VAL A 319 -15.04 -23.60 -12.88
CA VAL A 319 -15.04 -24.89 -12.17
C VAL A 319 -15.79 -24.82 -10.84
N SER A 320 -16.70 -23.85 -10.70
CA SER A 320 -17.39 -23.61 -9.42
C SER A 320 -18.24 -24.79 -8.95
N SER A 321 -18.69 -25.64 -9.87
CA SER A 321 -19.42 -26.88 -9.54
C SER A 321 -18.60 -27.90 -8.76
N ASP A 322 -17.27 -27.79 -8.79
CA ASP A 322 -16.35 -28.73 -8.14
C ASP A 322 -16.13 -28.40 -6.66
N PHE A 323 -16.70 -27.28 -6.20
CA PHE A 323 -16.58 -26.78 -4.82
C PHE A 323 -17.91 -26.88 -4.08
N THR A 324 -17.84 -27.36 -2.84
CA THR A 324 -18.95 -27.35 -1.89
C THR A 324 -18.67 -26.34 -0.80
N TYR A 325 -19.68 -25.54 -0.46
CA TYR A 325 -19.58 -24.58 0.62
C TYR A 325 -20.25 -25.11 1.89
N LEU A 326 -19.49 -25.24 2.98
CA LEU A 326 -19.98 -25.74 4.27
C LEU A 326 -19.26 -25.02 5.43
N ASN A 327 -20.02 -24.45 6.38
CA ASN A 327 -19.52 -23.82 7.60
C ASN A 327 -18.44 -22.73 7.35
N GLY A 328 -18.64 -21.82 6.40
CA GLY A 328 -17.64 -20.79 6.10
C GLY A 328 -16.52 -21.23 5.16
N ILE A 329 -16.50 -22.49 4.71
CA ILE A 329 -15.37 -23.05 3.96
C ILE A 329 -15.85 -23.60 2.62
N PHE A 330 -15.26 -23.15 1.52
CA PHE A 330 -15.35 -23.88 0.26
C PHE A 330 -14.32 -24.99 0.25
N THR A 331 -14.78 -26.21 -0.01
CA THR A 331 -13.94 -27.39 -0.15
C THR A 331 -14.22 -28.00 -1.50
N GLY A 332 -13.18 -28.19 -2.33
CA GLY A 332 -13.33 -28.77 -3.66
C GLY A 332 -12.10 -29.57 -4.06
N ASN A 333 -12.30 -30.54 -4.94
CA ASN A 333 -11.20 -31.27 -5.57
C ASN A 333 -11.06 -30.74 -6.99
N VAL A 334 -9.93 -30.09 -7.27
CA VAL A 334 -9.64 -29.60 -8.62
C VAL A 334 -8.97 -30.73 -9.38
N VAL A 335 -9.76 -31.45 -10.17
CA VAL A 335 -9.22 -32.47 -11.08
C VAL A 335 -8.96 -31.78 -12.41
N PRO A 336 -7.77 -31.89 -13.01
CA PRO A 336 -7.56 -31.36 -14.35
C PRO A 336 -8.57 -32.05 -15.25
N GLU A 337 -9.37 -31.26 -16.01
CA GLU A 337 -10.46 -31.81 -16.80
C GLU A 337 -10.00 -33.07 -17.53
N PRO A 338 -10.74 -34.18 -17.43
CA PRO A 338 -10.37 -35.43 -18.10
C PRO A 338 -10.13 -35.26 -19.59
N GLY A 339 -10.60 -34.16 -20.21
CA GLY A 339 -10.47 -33.84 -21.62
C GLY A 339 -9.08 -34.05 -22.20
N THR A 340 -8.01 -33.57 -21.54
CA THR A 340 -6.66 -33.65 -22.13
C THR A 340 -6.09 -35.07 -22.07
N TYR A 341 -6.24 -35.75 -20.93
CA TYR A 341 -5.71 -37.11 -20.75
C TYR A 341 -6.59 -38.18 -21.40
N ALA A 342 -7.91 -37.98 -21.46
CA ALA A 342 -8.83 -38.87 -22.15
C ALA A 342 -8.70 -38.76 -23.68
N LEU A 343 -8.46 -37.56 -24.24
CA LEU A 343 -8.11 -37.44 -25.66
C LEU A 343 -6.75 -38.09 -25.96
N LEU A 344 -5.73 -37.90 -25.12
CA LEU A 344 -4.44 -38.55 -25.32
C LEU A 344 -4.53 -40.08 -25.18
N ALA A 345 -5.24 -40.59 -24.19
CA ALA A 345 -5.49 -42.03 -24.03
C ALA A 345 -6.34 -42.59 -25.18
N GLY A 346 -7.34 -41.84 -25.64
CA GLY A 346 -8.15 -42.17 -26.82
C GLY A 346 -7.31 -42.20 -28.11
N CYS A 347 -6.45 -41.21 -28.31
CA CYS A 347 -5.51 -41.14 -29.43
C CYS A 347 -4.48 -42.27 -29.39
N LEU A 348 -3.91 -42.58 -28.22
CA LEU A 348 -2.98 -43.70 -28.04
C LEU A 348 -3.68 -45.05 -28.25
N GLY A 349 -4.92 -45.19 -27.79
CA GLY A 349 -5.77 -46.36 -28.06
C GLY A 349 -6.07 -46.53 -29.54
N LEU A 350 -6.36 -45.43 -30.25
CA LEU A 350 -6.61 -45.42 -31.69
C LEU A 350 -5.34 -45.78 -32.49
N VAL A 351 -4.19 -45.22 -32.13
CA VAL A 351 -2.89 -45.55 -32.74
C VAL A 351 -2.54 -47.02 -32.50
N ALA A 352 -2.76 -47.54 -31.29
CA ALA A 352 -2.55 -48.96 -30.98
C ALA A 352 -3.49 -49.87 -31.79
N ALA A 353 -4.75 -49.49 -31.96
CA ALA A 353 -5.73 -50.24 -32.78
C ALA A 353 -5.35 -50.25 -34.27
N LEU A 354 -4.93 -49.09 -34.81
CA LEU A 354 -4.47 -48.96 -36.20
C LEU A 354 -3.19 -49.78 -36.44
N THR A 355 -2.25 -49.76 -35.49
CA THR A 355 -1.00 -50.54 -35.59
C THR A 355 -1.26 -52.05 -35.54
N ARG A 356 -2.20 -52.52 -34.71
CA ARG A 356 -2.65 -53.92 -34.71
C ARG A 356 -3.32 -54.31 -36.03
N ARG A 357 -4.14 -53.42 -36.62
CA ARG A 357 -4.80 -53.67 -37.91
C ARG A 357 -3.80 -53.74 -39.06
N ALA A 358 -2.76 -52.91 -39.05
CA ALA A 358 -1.68 -52.94 -40.04
C ALA A 358 -0.89 -54.27 -39.97
N ARG A 359 -0.51 -54.72 -38.77
CA ARG A 359 0.17 -56.02 -38.58
C ARG A 359 -0.65 -57.23 -39.04
N ARG A 360 -1.98 -57.22 -38.84
CA ARG A 360 -2.85 -58.30 -39.31
C ARG A 360 -2.98 -58.35 -40.84
N ARG A 361 -2.78 -57.22 -41.53
CA ARG A 361 -2.79 -57.19 -43.00
C ARG A 361 -1.47 -57.65 -43.61
N SER A 362 -0.33 -57.43 -42.95
CA SER A 362 0.96 -57.93 -43.43
C SER A 362 1.17 -59.44 -43.25
N SER A 363 0.39 -60.11 -42.39
CA SER A 363 0.46 -61.58 -42.22
C SER A 363 -0.42 -62.36 -43.20
N ALA A 364 -1.18 -61.69 -44.06
CA ALA A 364 -1.99 -62.31 -45.11
C ALA A 364 -1.29 -62.14 -46.47
N GLN A 365 -0.07 -62.66 -46.62
CA GLN A 365 0.46 -62.96 -47.94
C GLN A 365 0.02 -64.37 -48.35
N PRO A 366 -0.71 -64.54 -49.46
CA PRO A 366 -1.03 -65.86 -49.98
C PRO A 366 0.27 -66.53 -50.48
N ARG A 367 0.43 -67.81 -50.15
CA ARG A 367 1.44 -68.70 -50.73
C ARG A 367 1.16 -68.98 -52.18
#